data_AF-A0A2G8JYZ3-F1
#
_entry.id   AF-A0A2G8JYZ3-F1
#
_cell.length_a   1.000
_cell.length_b   1.000
_cell.length_c   1.000
_cell.angle_alpha   90.00
_cell.angle_beta   90.00
_cell.angle_gamma   90.00
#
_symmetry.space_group_name_H-M   'P 1'
#
loop_
_entity.id
_entity.type
_entity.pdbx_description
1 polymer ?
#
loop_
_entity_poly.entity_id
_entity_poly.type
_entity_poly.pdbx_seq_one_letter_code
_entity_poly.pdbx_strand_id
1 'polypeptide(L)'
;MDYSDKNIPLPSRREYTKRLLEKVESLIKRMRWRAFFFTKDDTDTESDTSDEEQHFADKYEFPTKRTPPQIEEMIGFEKDMMEMVENIKVRPVSDKFQSTLKKDVRKINSSDEIFAEADKTKNLYKMDGTSYNKLLTDNVTQKYKMADETVVNDIEEEFNDIAGKLNIKDRISKTAERPAFITLKDHKENFASNPKCRLINPTKPEMGRVSKQILDRINNNIRAKISVNQWRNTASVLKWFNGLNEKSKLTFLIFDIVDFYPSISEDLLSKCLTWAKTYDNIRDIEYAAIKHARRSLLYDNKGTPWVKREAYKEFDVSMGAFDGAEVCELVGLFILNELRTKLNVDSVGLYRDDGLAVMQSHSGSEADHPERRSSKHSKLADSKSRWKQAKNQLTSLT
;
A
#
# COMPACT_ATOMS: atom_id res chain seq x y z
N MET A 1 0.37 24.48 -13.12
CA MET A 1 -1.04 24.93 -13.13
C MET A 1 -1.33 25.46 -11.73
N ASP A 2 -2.03 26.59 -11.58
CA ASP A 2 -2.21 27.23 -10.26
C ASP A 2 -3.47 26.76 -9.52
N TYR A 3 -3.86 25.51 -9.77
CA TYR A 3 -5.03 24.89 -9.17
C TYR A 3 -4.75 23.42 -8.87
N SER A 4 -5.51 22.82 -7.97
CA SER A 4 -5.35 21.40 -7.64
C SER A 4 -5.65 20.51 -8.85
N ASP A 5 -4.83 19.48 -9.07
CA ASP A 5 -5.05 18.47 -10.12
C ASP A 5 -6.31 17.61 -9.90
N LYS A 6 -6.93 17.71 -8.72
CA LYS A 6 -8.24 17.11 -8.43
C LYS A 6 -9.40 17.91 -9.04
N ASN A 7 -9.14 19.13 -9.53
CA ASN A 7 -10.15 19.92 -10.21
C ASN A 7 -10.37 19.38 -11.61
N ILE A 8 -11.61 18.95 -11.87
CA ILE A 8 -12.02 18.47 -13.19
C ILE A 8 -12.96 19.47 -13.85
N PRO A 9 -12.93 19.59 -15.19
CA PRO A 9 -13.97 20.31 -15.91
C PRO A 9 -15.37 19.78 -15.57
N LEU A 10 -16.36 20.68 -15.57
CA LEU A 10 -17.77 20.28 -15.49
C LEU A 10 -18.09 19.34 -16.65
N PRO A 11 -18.63 18.14 -16.37
CA PRO A 11 -18.96 17.16 -17.39
C PRO A 11 -20.15 17.62 -18.22
N SER A 12 -20.36 16.97 -19.37
CA SER A 12 -21.59 17.17 -20.15
C SER A 12 -22.83 16.67 -19.37
N ARG A 13 -24.03 17.17 -19.71
CA ARG A 13 -25.29 16.65 -19.15
C ARG A 13 -25.38 15.13 -19.28
N ARG A 14 -25.02 14.60 -20.46
CA ARG A 14 -25.05 13.16 -20.73
C ARG A 14 -24.13 12.37 -19.79
N GLU A 15 -22.90 12.84 -19.62
CA GLU A 15 -21.92 12.19 -18.75
C GLU A 15 -22.32 12.28 -17.26
N TYR A 16 -22.82 13.44 -16.84
CA TYR A 16 -23.38 13.63 -15.50
C TYR A 16 -24.55 12.67 -15.25
N THR A 17 -25.55 12.62 -16.13
CA THR A 17 -26.72 11.75 -16.01
C THR A 17 -26.31 10.29 -15.97
N LYS A 18 -25.37 9.86 -16.83
CA LYS A 18 -24.84 8.49 -16.81
C LYS A 18 -24.21 8.15 -15.46
N ARG A 19 -23.31 9.01 -14.95
CA ARG A 19 -22.68 8.82 -13.64
C ARG A 19 -23.69 8.80 -12.50
N LEU A 20 -24.71 9.65 -12.57
CA LEU A 20 -25.76 9.69 -11.57
C LEU A 20 -26.57 8.40 -11.55
N LEU A 21 -27.01 7.90 -12.72
CA LEU A 21 -27.69 6.61 -12.86
C LEU A 21 -26.84 5.48 -12.28
N GLU A 22 -25.55 5.40 -12.64
CA GLU A 22 -24.62 4.40 -12.09
C GLU A 22 -24.57 4.44 -10.54
N LYS A 23 -24.60 5.64 -9.93
CA LYS A 23 -24.57 5.79 -8.47
C LYS A 23 -25.91 5.47 -7.81
N VAL A 24 -27.03 5.83 -8.43
CA VAL A 24 -28.38 5.49 -7.96
C VAL A 24 -28.60 3.99 -8.02
N GLU A 25 -28.26 3.33 -9.13
CA GLU A 25 -28.31 1.87 -9.24
C GLU A 25 -27.40 1.20 -8.20
N SER A 26 -26.20 1.74 -7.97
CA SER A 26 -25.29 1.22 -6.95
C SER A 26 -25.87 1.33 -5.54
N LEU A 27 -26.60 2.40 -5.24
CA LEU A 27 -27.31 2.57 -3.96
C LEU A 27 -28.46 1.57 -3.84
N ILE A 28 -29.33 1.50 -4.86
CA ILE A 28 -30.46 0.56 -4.91
C ILE A 28 -29.98 -0.87 -4.70
N LYS A 29 -28.92 -1.30 -5.41
CA LYS A 29 -28.35 -2.64 -5.25
C LYS A 29 -27.87 -2.92 -3.83
N ARG A 30 -27.19 -1.95 -3.17
CA ARG A 30 -26.77 -2.12 -1.77
C ARG A 30 -27.95 -2.21 -0.81
N MET A 31 -28.99 -1.43 -1.03
CA MET A 31 -30.20 -1.47 -0.21
C MET A 31 -30.97 -2.78 -0.41
N ARG A 32 -31.13 -3.25 -1.65
CA ARG A 32 -31.73 -4.55 -1.95
C ARG A 32 -30.98 -5.69 -1.28
N TRP A 33 -29.65 -5.70 -1.32
CA TRP A 33 -28.86 -6.71 -0.60
C TRP A 33 -29.15 -6.69 0.89
N ARG A 34 -29.18 -5.50 1.51
CA ARG A 34 -29.51 -5.38 2.95
C ARG A 34 -30.92 -5.87 3.26
N ALA A 35 -31.91 -5.45 2.46
CA ALA A 35 -33.29 -5.87 2.63
C ALA A 35 -33.43 -7.38 2.46
N PHE A 36 -32.84 -7.96 1.41
CA PHE A 36 -32.85 -9.40 1.14
C PHE A 36 -32.34 -10.24 2.32
N PHE A 37 -31.23 -9.83 2.96
CA PHE A 37 -30.72 -10.53 4.13
C PHE A 37 -31.56 -10.27 5.38
N PHE A 38 -32.11 -9.07 5.53
CA PHE A 38 -32.99 -8.74 6.66
C PHE A 38 -34.32 -9.53 6.61
N THR A 39 -34.89 -9.70 5.41
CA THR A 39 -36.15 -10.44 5.21
C THR A 39 -35.96 -11.96 5.17
N LYS A 40 -34.71 -12.45 5.12
CA LYS A 40 -34.39 -13.88 5.09
C LYS A 40 -34.33 -14.53 6.47
N ASP A 41 -34.25 -13.75 7.54
CA ASP A 41 -34.31 -14.26 8.91
C ASP A 41 -35.77 -14.25 9.40
N ASP A 42 -36.43 -15.42 9.25
CA ASP A 42 -37.32 -16.00 10.27
C ASP A 42 -37.83 -17.42 9.91
N THR A 43 -37.60 -17.97 8.71
CA THR A 43 -38.15 -19.31 8.35
C THR A 43 -37.22 -20.33 7.67
N ASP A 44 -36.01 -19.96 7.21
CA ASP A 44 -35.19 -20.86 6.37
C ASP A 44 -33.85 -21.27 7.03
N THR A 45 -33.89 -21.73 8.28
CA THR A 45 -32.73 -22.35 8.96
C THR A 45 -32.80 -23.89 8.92
N GLU A 46 -33.01 -24.48 7.75
CA GLU A 46 -32.72 -25.91 7.54
C GLU A 46 -32.14 -26.13 6.14
N SER A 47 -30.82 -26.01 6.03
CA SER A 47 -30.09 -26.82 5.05
C SER A 47 -28.73 -27.19 5.61
N ASP A 48 -28.68 -28.41 6.14
CA ASP A 48 -27.50 -29.21 6.45
C ASP A 48 -26.49 -29.21 5.29
N THR A 49 -25.35 -28.56 5.49
CA THR A 49 -24.09 -28.99 4.87
C THR A 49 -22.95 -28.73 5.85
N SER A 50 -22.37 -29.83 6.35
CA SER A 50 -21.18 -29.92 7.20
C SER A 50 -20.31 -28.65 7.32
N ASP A 51 -20.30 -28.10 8.54
CA ASP A 51 -19.83 -26.77 8.93
C ASP A 51 -18.32 -26.45 8.75
N GLU A 52 -17.49 -27.37 8.26
CA GLU A 52 -16.04 -27.11 8.13
C GLU A 52 -15.61 -26.66 6.72
N GLU A 53 -16.28 -27.09 5.64
CA GLU A 53 -15.91 -26.67 4.27
C GLU A 53 -16.56 -25.35 3.84
N GLN A 54 -17.78 -25.06 4.31
CA GLN A 54 -18.46 -23.79 4.03
C GLN A 54 -17.83 -22.60 4.74
N HIS A 55 -17.21 -22.82 5.91
CA HIS A 55 -16.53 -21.76 6.67
C HIS A 55 -15.36 -21.11 5.91
N PHE A 56 -14.75 -21.80 4.94
CA PHE A 56 -13.67 -21.24 4.12
C PHE A 56 -14.14 -20.40 2.95
N ALA A 57 -15.33 -20.70 2.40
CA ALA A 57 -15.89 -19.92 1.30
C ALA A 57 -16.09 -18.46 1.73
N ASP A 58 -16.50 -18.19 2.96
CA ASP A 58 -16.81 -16.81 3.38
C ASP A 58 -15.68 -16.08 4.11
N LYS A 59 -14.46 -16.64 4.16
CA LYS A 59 -13.36 -16.07 4.96
C LYS A 59 -12.78 -14.77 4.39
N TYR A 60 -12.84 -14.56 3.08
CA TYR A 60 -12.24 -13.39 2.43
C TYR A 60 -13.31 -12.47 1.84
N GLU A 61 -13.30 -11.22 2.30
CA GLU A 61 -14.27 -10.22 1.93
C GLU A 61 -13.99 -9.68 0.51
N PHE A 62 -14.73 -10.21 -0.48
CA PHE A 62 -14.76 -9.68 -1.83
C PHE A 62 -16.14 -9.08 -2.14
N PRO A 63 -16.22 -7.96 -2.88
CA PRO A 63 -17.49 -7.46 -3.37
C PRO A 63 -18.20 -8.54 -4.21
N THR A 64 -19.46 -8.83 -3.88
CA THR A 64 -20.26 -9.79 -4.65
C THR A 64 -20.46 -9.29 -6.09
N LYS A 65 -20.28 -10.19 -7.06
CA LYS A 65 -20.62 -9.97 -8.47
C LYS A 65 -22.09 -10.29 -8.76
N ARG A 66 -22.81 -10.88 -7.80
CA ARG A 66 -24.22 -11.23 -7.95
C ARG A 66 -25.08 -9.97 -7.98
N THR A 67 -26.17 -10.03 -8.74
CA THR A 67 -27.20 -8.99 -8.71
C THR A 67 -28.19 -9.34 -7.60
N PRO A 68 -28.55 -8.39 -6.71
CA PRO A 68 -29.54 -8.65 -5.68
C PRO A 68 -30.92 -8.89 -6.34
N PRO A 69 -31.75 -9.77 -5.75
CA PRO A 69 -33.12 -9.92 -6.21
C PRO A 69 -33.90 -8.61 -6.04
N GLN A 70 -34.99 -8.47 -6.80
CA GLN A 70 -35.93 -7.38 -6.58
C GLN A 70 -36.72 -7.66 -5.30
N ILE A 71 -36.89 -6.62 -4.47
CA ILE A 71 -37.63 -6.68 -3.22
C ILE A 71 -38.93 -5.90 -3.43
N GLU A 72 -40.08 -6.52 -3.17
CA GLU A 72 -41.40 -5.97 -3.51
C GLU A 72 -41.66 -4.63 -2.82
N GLU A 73 -41.32 -4.55 -1.53
CA GLU A 73 -41.45 -3.35 -0.70
C GLU A 73 -40.57 -2.19 -1.17
N MET A 74 -39.54 -2.47 -1.98
CA MET A 74 -38.63 -1.46 -2.51
C MET A 74 -39.03 -0.94 -3.89
N ILE A 75 -39.98 -1.56 -4.60
CA ILE A 75 -40.32 -1.19 -5.98
C ILE A 75 -40.74 0.28 -6.09
N GLY A 76 -41.58 0.77 -5.17
CA GLY A 76 -42.01 2.17 -5.14
C GLY A 76 -40.84 3.13 -4.95
N PHE A 77 -39.98 2.87 -3.96
CA PHE A 77 -38.78 3.67 -3.70
C PHE A 77 -37.83 3.72 -4.90
N GLU A 78 -37.60 2.58 -5.57
CA GLU A 78 -36.72 2.51 -6.73
C GLU A 78 -37.26 3.31 -7.91
N LYS A 79 -38.58 3.25 -8.13
CA LYS A 79 -39.25 4.06 -9.15
C LYS A 79 -39.09 5.54 -8.84
N ASP A 80 -39.35 5.97 -7.60
CA ASP A 80 -39.21 7.37 -7.17
C ASP A 80 -37.76 7.87 -7.35
N MET A 81 -36.77 7.02 -7.06
CA MET A 81 -35.36 7.34 -7.29
C MET A 81 -35.03 7.55 -8.77
N MET A 82 -35.61 6.74 -9.67
CA MET A 82 -35.43 6.92 -11.11
C MET A 82 -36.16 8.17 -11.62
N GLU A 83 -37.39 8.41 -11.18
CA GLU A 83 -38.13 9.64 -11.49
C GLU A 83 -37.38 10.89 -11.01
N MET A 84 -36.74 10.83 -9.84
CA MET A 84 -35.89 11.92 -9.36
C MET A 84 -34.73 12.19 -10.34
N VAL A 85 -34.07 11.15 -10.86
CA VAL A 85 -32.99 11.31 -11.84
C VAL A 85 -33.49 11.93 -13.15
N GLU A 86 -34.66 11.50 -13.64
CA GLU A 86 -35.28 12.03 -14.85
C GLU A 86 -35.63 13.52 -14.73
N ASN A 87 -36.08 13.94 -13.55
CA ASN A 87 -36.53 15.30 -13.29
C ASN A 87 -35.40 16.29 -12.94
N ILE A 88 -34.14 15.85 -12.90
CA ILE A 88 -33.01 16.74 -12.62
C ILE A 88 -32.84 17.77 -13.75
N LYS A 89 -32.96 19.03 -13.34
CA LYS A 89 -32.69 20.19 -14.20
C LYS A 89 -31.24 20.61 -14.03
N VAL A 90 -30.50 20.62 -15.13
CA VAL A 90 -29.14 21.16 -15.18
C VAL A 90 -29.17 22.57 -15.76
N ARG A 91 -28.28 23.42 -15.28
CA ARG A 91 -28.04 24.74 -15.88
C ARG A 91 -26.64 24.79 -16.49
N PRO A 92 -26.45 25.50 -17.61
CA PRO A 92 -25.11 25.81 -18.09
C PRO A 92 -24.41 26.72 -17.08
N VAL A 93 -23.19 26.35 -16.68
CA VAL A 93 -22.31 27.20 -15.88
C VAL A 93 -21.09 27.52 -16.74
N SER A 94 -20.82 28.81 -16.89
CA SER A 94 -19.64 29.32 -17.59
C SER A 94 -18.92 30.26 -16.64
N ASP A 95 -17.73 29.86 -16.22
CA ASP A 95 -16.83 30.70 -15.47
C ASP A 95 -15.41 30.62 -16.03
N LYS A 96 -14.57 31.57 -15.63
CA LYS A 96 -13.18 31.67 -16.09
C LYS A 96 -12.38 30.43 -15.71
N PHE A 97 -12.61 29.88 -14.52
CA PHE A 97 -11.88 28.71 -14.01
C PHE A 97 -12.19 27.45 -14.82
N GLN A 98 -13.47 27.15 -15.05
CA GLN A 98 -13.93 26.06 -15.91
C GLN A 98 -13.45 26.21 -17.35
N SER A 99 -13.41 27.43 -17.85
CA SER A 99 -12.85 27.72 -19.18
C SER A 99 -11.35 27.41 -19.23
N THR A 100 -10.59 27.76 -18.18
CA THR A 100 -9.18 27.43 -18.05
C THR A 100 -8.97 25.91 -17.98
N LEU A 101 -9.68 25.20 -17.11
CA LEU A 101 -9.60 23.73 -17.00
C LEU A 101 -9.83 23.04 -18.35
N LYS A 102 -10.88 23.46 -19.10
CA LYS A 102 -11.18 22.90 -20.41
C LYS A 102 -10.12 23.21 -21.46
N LYS A 103 -9.46 24.37 -21.39
CA LYS A 103 -8.36 24.73 -22.28
C LYS A 103 -7.12 23.91 -21.97
N ASP A 104 -6.81 23.73 -20.70
CA ASP A 104 -5.65 22.97 -20.24
C ASP A 104 -5.78 21.48 -20.56
N VAL A 105 -6.97 20.88 -20.35
CA VAL A 105 -7.25 19.50 -20.78
C VAL A 105 -7.09 19.34 -22.29
N ARG A 106 -7.61 20.29 -23.09
CA ARG A 106 -7.41 20.27 -24.55
C ARG A 106 -5.94 20.36 -24.92
N LYS A 107 -5.20 21.26 -24.27
CA LYS A 107 -3.76 21.44 -24.48
C LYS A 107 -2.96 20.18 -24.17
N ILE A 108 -3.31 19.47 -23.09
CA ILE A 108 -2.67 18.20 -22.73
C ILE A 108 -3.01 17.14 -23.78
N ASN A 109 -4.29 16.94 -24.08
CA ASN A 109 -4.75 15.88 -24.98
C ASN A 109 -4.29 16.08 -26.44
N SER A 110 -4.00 17.32 -26.85
CA SER A 110 -3.49 17.63 -28.19
C SER A 110 -1.96 17.70 -28.28
N SER A 111 -1.24 17.45 -27.19
CA SER A 111 0.22 17.53 -27.16
C SER A 111 0.83 16.18 -27.46
N ASP A 112 1.86 16.15 -28.30
CA ASP A 112 2.69 14.94 -28.54
C ASP A 112 3.77 14.73 -27.47
N GLU A 113 3.74 15.54 -26.41
CA GLU A 113 4.71 15.51 -25.31
C GLU A 113 4.10 14.86 -24.08
N ILE A 114 4.95 14.28 -23.25
CA ILE A 114 4.57 13.64 -22.00
C ILE A 114 4.53 14.67 -20.88
N PHE A 115 3.48 14.61 -20.06
CA PHE A 115 3.35 15.38 -18.83
C PHE A 115 3.66 14.47 -17.64
N ALA A 116 4.85 14.59 -17.08
CA ALA A 116 5.31 13.81 -15.94
C ALA A 116 5.04 14.53 -14.62
N GLU A 117 4.45 13.83 -13.65
CA GLU A 117 4.19 14.35 -12.30
C GLU A 117 5.48 14.42 -11.45
N ALA A 118 5.53 15.40 -10.56
CA ALA A 118 6.55 15.44 -9.51
C ALA A 118 6.27 14.43 -8.39
N ASP A 119 7.33 13.95 -7.73
CA ASP A 119 7.25 12.96 -6.65
C ASP A 119 6.69 13.54 -5.33
N LYS A 120 7.00 14.80 -5.03
CA LYS A 120 6.66 15.43 -3.73
C LYS A 120 5.96 16.79 -3.84
N THR A 121 6.07 17.45 -4.98
CA THR A 121 5.40 18.73 -5.22
C THR A 121 4.17 18.51 -6.11
N LYS A 122 3.43 19.58 -6.39
CA LYS A 122 2.29 19.56 -7.32
C LYS A 122 2.71 19.95 -8.75
N ASN A 123 4.00 19.88 -9.04
CA ASN A 123 4.51 20.32 -10.33
C ASN A 123 4.25 19.24 -11.40
N LEU A 124 3.98 19.71 -12.61
CA LEU A 124 3.86 18.90 -13.82
C LEU A 124 4.92 19.37 -14.80
N TYR A 125 5.73 18.44 -15.29
CA TYR A 125 6.83 18.71 -16.20
C TYR A 125 6.48 18.19 -17.59
N LYS A 126 6.60 19.09 -18.57
CA LYS A 126 6.46 18.74 -19.97
C LYS A 126 7.80 18.22 -20.51
N MET A 127 7.80 17.10 -21.20
CA MET A 127 9.00 16.52 -21.80
C MET A 127 8.69 15.74 -23.07
N ASP A 128 9.67 15.66 -23.95
CA ASP A 128 9.55 14.84 -25.15
C ASP A 128 9.48 13.35 -24.78
N GLY A 129 8.76 12.58 -25.60
CA GLY A 129 8.57 11.14 -25.36
C GLY A 129 9.87 10.35 -25.34
N THR A 130 10.90 10.77 -26.10
CA THR A 130 12.18 10.06 -26.16
C THR A 130 12.94 10.19 -24.84
N SER A 131 13.05 11.41 -24.30
CA SER A 131 13.68 11.69 -23.02
C SER A 131 12.94 11.00 -21.87
N TYR A 132 11.61 11.06 -21.86
CA TYR A 132 10.80 10.35 -20.86
C TYR A 132 11.04 8.84 -20.90
N ASN A 133 10.98 8.23 -22.09
CA ASN A 133 11.16 6.80 -22.25
C ASN A 133 12.59 6.36 -21.87
N LYS A 134 13.60 7.20 -22.13
CA LYS A 134 14.96 6.96 -21.67
C LYS A 134 15.03 6.94 -20.14
N LEU A 135 14.47 7.94 -19.46
CA LEU A 135 14.42 7.98 -18.00
C LEU A 135 13.68 6.76 -17.43
N LEU A 136 12.54 6.38 -18.01
CA LEU A 136 11.79 5.20 -17.60
C LEU A 136 12.63 3.92 -17.76
N THR A 137 13.25 3.74 -18.93
CA THR A 137 14.07 2.56 -19.23
C THR A 137 15.28 2.46 -18.30
N ASP A 138 15.98 3.57 -18.05
CA ASP A 138 17.11 3.63 -17.14
C ASP A 138 16.70 3.22 -15.72
N ASN A 139 15.54 3.67 -15.25
CA ASN A 139 15.03 3.32 -13.90
C ASN A 139 14.54 1.86 -13.81
N VAL A 140 13.90 1.34 -14.86
CA VAL A 140 13.49 -0.08 -14.92
C VAL A 140 14.71 -0.99 -14.95
N THR A 141 15.62 -0.76 -15.89
CA THR A 141 16.79 -1.62 -16.10
C THR A 141 17.78 -1.62 -14.93
N GLN A 142 17.79 -0.56 -14.10
CA GLN A 142 18.60 -0.51 -12.89
C GLN A 142 18.23 -1.62 -11.88
N LYS A 143 16.94 -1.91 -11.71
CA LYS A 143 16.44 -2.83 -10.67
C LYS A 143 15.76 -4.08 -11.20
N TYR A 144 15.38 -4.08 -12.48
CA TYR A 144 14.61 -5.15 -13.11
C TYR A 144 15.34 -5.69 -14.33
N LYS A 145 15.02 -6.94 -14.68
CA LYS A 145 15.41 -7.61 -15.92
C LYS A 145 14.13 -8.03 -16.67
N MET A 146 14.21 -8.14 -17.99
CA MET A 146 13.11 -8.68 -18.78
C MET A 146 12.79 -10.10 -18.31
N ALA A 147 11.50 -10.43 -18.32
CA ALA A 147 11.00 -11.76 -18.03
C ALA A 147 10.44 -12.38 -19.32
N ASP A 148 10.52 -13.70 -19.41
CA ASP A 148 9.93 -14.46 -20.50
C ASP A 148 8.46 -14.74 -20.21
N GLU A 149 7.67 -15.01 -21.25
CA GLU A 149 6.25 -15.36 -21.11
C GLU A 149 6.01 -16.60 -20.22
N THR A 150 6.99 -17.51 -20.15
CA THR A 150 6.95 -18.67 -19.25
C THR A 150 6.79 -18.24 -17.79
N VAL A 151 7.49 -17.19 -17.35
CA VAL A 151 7.40 -16.67 -15.99
C VAL A 151 5.99 -16.14 -15.71
N VAL A 152 5.37 -15.47 -16.68
CA VAL A 152 4.00 -14.95 -16.56
C VAL A 152 3.02 -16.11 -16.40
N ASN A 153 3.14 -17.13 -17.24
CA ASN A 153 2.29 -18.33 -17.19
C ASN A 153 2.48 -19.09 -15.87
N ASP A 154 3.71 -19.23 -15.39
CA ASP A 154 4.02 -19.89 -14.10
C ASP A 154 3.40 -19.14 -12.90
N ILE A 155 3.37 -17.81 -12.95
CA ILE A 155 2.69 -16.98 -11.94
C ILE A 155 1.17 -17.22 -12.03
N GLU A 156 0.61 -17.24 -13.22
CA GLU A 156 -0.84 -17.45 -13.39
C GLU A 156 -1.31 -18.85 -13.01
N GLU A 157 -0.52 -19.88 -13.28
CA GLU A 157 -0.82 -21.25 -12.88
C GLU A 157 -0.82 -21.38 -11.35
N GLU A 158 0.22 -20.88 -10.67
CA GLU A 158 0.30 -20.87 -9.21
C GLU A 158 -0.83 -20.04 -8.59
N PHE A 159 -1.17 -18.89 -9.17
CA PHE A 159 -2.30 -18.08 -8.75
C PHE A 159 -3.60 -18.89 -8.77
N ASN A 160 -3.87 -19.60 -9.87
CA ASN A 160 -5.08 -20.39 -10.04
C ASN A 160 -5.16 -21.58 -9.08
N ASP A 161 -4.04 -22.25 -8.82
CA ASP A 161 -3.94 -23.33 -7.83
C ASP A 161 -4.26 -22.82 -6.42
N ILE A 162 -3.62 -21.73 -5.99
CA ILE A 162 -3.86 -21.13 -4.67
C ILE A 162 -5.31 -20.64 -4.56
N ALA A 163 -5.83 -19.95 -5.60
CA ALA A 163 -7.21 -19.48 -5.62
C ALA A 163 -8.23 -20.62 -5.57
N GLY A 164 -7.93 -21.76 -6.19
CA GLY A 164 -8.73 -22.98 -6.10
C GLY A 164 -8.73 -23.56 -4.69
N LYS A 165 -7.56 -23.73 -4.08
CA LYS A 165 -7.39 -24.24 -2.70
C LYS A 165 -8.01 -23.32 -1.65
N LEU A 166 -8.08 -22.02 -1.91
CA LEU A 166 -8.77 -21.04 -1.07
C LEU A 166 -10.28 -20.92 -1.36
N ASN A 167 -10.79 -21.61 -2.40
CA ASN A 167 -12.17 -21.52 -2.85
C ASN A 167 -12.63 -20.08 -3.18
N ILE A 168 -11.78 -19.31 -3.86
CA ILE A 168 -12.02 -17.89 -4.22
C ILE A 168 -12.02 -17.64 -5.73
N LYS A 169 -11.87 -18.68 -6.57
CA LYS A 169 -11.66 -18.56 -8.02
C LYS A 169 -12.78 -17.80 -8.74
N ASP A 170 -14.01 -17.86 -8.24
CA ASP A 170 -15.18 -17.14 -8.78
C ASP A 170 -15.19 -15.64 -8.42
N ARG A 171 -14.54 -15.27 -7.31
CA ARG A 171 -14.55 -13.93 -6.72
C ARG A 171 -13.31 -13.11 -7.06
N ILE A 172 -12.14 -13.74 -7.07
CA ILE A 172 -10.88 -13.06 -7.39
C ILE A 172 -10.71 -12.92 -8.91
N SER A 173 -10.20 -11.78 -9.36
CA SER A 173 -9.90 -11.53 -10.76
C SER A 173 -8.42 -11.80 -11.06
N LYS A 174 -8.10 -12.05 -12.33
CA LYS A 174 -6.72 -12.04 -12.81
C LYS A 174 -6.12 -10.64 -12.61
N THR A 175 -4.81 -10.60 -12.33
CA THR A 175 -4.03 -9.36 -12.22
C THR A 175 -4.10 -8.57 -13.53
N ALA A 176 -4.48 -7.29 -13.45
CA ALA A 176 -4.52 -6.42 -14.61
C ALA A 176 -3.12 -5.88 -14.93
N GLU A 177 -2.69 -6.06 -16.17
CA GLU A 177 -1.43 -5.54 -16.69
C GLU A 177 -1.53 -4.02 -16.84
N ARG A 178 -0.61 -3.30 -16.20
CA ARG A 178 -0.55 -1.84 -16.25
C ARG A 178 0.90 -1.38 -16.44
N PRO A 179 1.18 -0.52 -17.43
CA PRO A 179 2.52 -0.08 -17.71
C PRO A 179 3.06 0.79 -16.57
N ALA A 180 4.32 0.56 -16.22
CA ALA A 180 5.04 1.36 -15.25
C ALA A 180 5.27 2.78 -15.76
N PHE A 181 5.35 3.71 -14.81
CA PHE A 181 5.62 5.11 -15.10
C PHE A 181 6.56 5.68 -14.04
N ILE A 182 7.09 6.88 -14.32
CA ILE A 182 7.99 7.57 -13.40
C ILE A 182 7.37 8.87 -12.89
N THR A 183 7.73 9.24 -11.66
CA THR A 183 7.55 10.59 -11.14
C THR A 183 8.92 11.25 -10.91
N LEU A 184 8.98 12.57 -11.05
CA LEU A 184 10.22 13.35 -11.02
C LEU A 184 10.53 13.87 -9.62
N LYS A 185 11.74 13.61 -9.11
CA LYS A 185 12.21 14.07 -7.79
C LYS A 185 12.75 15.50 -7.87
N ASP A 186 11.86 16.45 -8.12
CA ASP A 186 12.17 17.88 -8.27
C ASP A 186 12.69 18.58 -7.00
N HIS A 187 12.46 17.97 -5.83
CA HIS A 187 13.01 18.39 -4.54
C HIS A 187 14.52 18.08 -4.36
N LYS A 188 15.21 17.53 -5.38
CA LYS A 188 16.65 17.24 -5.32
C LYS A 188 17.45 18.42 -5.88
N GLU A 189 18.55 18.77 -5.21
CA GLU A 189 19.38 19.94 -5.54
C GLU A 189 19.87 19.96 -7.00
N ASN A 190 20.14 18.80 -7.59
CA ASN A 190 20.61 18.64 -8.96
C ASN A 190 19.51 18.29 -9.98
N PHE A 191 18.24 18.58 -9.67
CA PHE A 191 17.11 18.23 -10.52
C PHE A 191 17.24 18.76 -11.96
N ALA A 192 17.69 20.01 -12.12
CA ALA A 192 17.80 20.65 -13.44
C ALA A 192 18.84 19.99 -14.36
N SER A 193 19.87 19.35 -13.81
CA SER A 193 20.96 18.74 -14.58
C SER A 193 20.91 17.20 -14.60
N ASN A 194 20.37 16.57 -13.57
CA ASN A 194 20.31 15.12 -13.42
C ASN A 194 19.00 14.72 -12.72
N PRO A 195 17.86 14.78 -13.44
CA PRO A 195 16.56 14.49 -12.85
C PRO A 195 16.51 13.05 -12.35
N LYS A 196 16.39 12.89 -11.04
CA LYS A 196 16.12 11.59 -10.42
C LYS A 196 14.64 11.27 -10.47
N CYS A 197 14.31 10.00 -10.61
CA CYS A 197 12.94 9.54 -10.73
C CYS A 197 12.56 8.61 -9.56
N ARG A 198 11.26 8.42 -9.36
CA ARG A 198 10.70 7.26 -8.67
C ARG A 198 9.96 6.42 -9.70
N LEU A 199 10.33 5.15 -9.82
CA LEU A 199 9.60 4.17 -10.61
C LEU A 199 8.35 3.73 -9.85
N ILE A 200 7.19 3.78 -10.51
CA ILE A 200 5.91 3.32 -9.98
C ILE A 200 5.48 2.07 -10.75
N ASN A 201 5.19 0.99 -10.01
CA ASN A 201 4.56 -0.20 -10.56
C ASN A 201 3.05 -0.19 -10.28
N PRO A 202 2.21 0.10 -11.28
CA PRO A 202 0.75 0.07 -11.10
C PRO A 202 0.16 -1.34 -11.21
N THR A 203 0.93 -2.33 -11.67
CA THR A 203 0.50 -3.73 -11.73
C THR A 203 0.55 -4.31 -10.32
N LYS A 204 -0.61 -4.57 -9.72
CA LYS A 204 -0.73 -5.06 -8.35
C LYS A 204 -1.30 -6.48 -8.36
N PRO A 205 -0.56 -7.49 -7.87
CA PRO A 205 -1.07 -8.86 -7.79
C PRO A 205 -2.40 -8.91 -7.03
N GLU A 206 -3.45 -9.48 -7.64
CA GLU A 206 -4.79 -9.52 -7.02
C GLU A 206 -4.82 -10.39 -5.75
N MET A 207 -3.94 -11.41 -5.66
CA MET A 207 -3.73 -12.18 -4.43
C MET A 207 -3.32 -11.31 -3.24
N GLY A 208 -2.75 -10.13 -3.50
CA GLY A 208 -2.48 -9.12 -2.48
C GLY A 208 -3.72 -8.73 -1.67
N ARG A 209 -4.93 -8.79 -2.23
CA ARG A 209 -6.17 -8.51 -1.47
C ARG A 209 -6.45 -9.56 -0.40
N VAL A 210 -6.16 -10.82 -0.70
CA VAL A 210 -6.29 -11.96 0.22
C VAL A 210 -5.19 -11.88 1.27
N SER A 211 -3.95 -11.73 0.80
CA SER A 211 -2.77 -11.58 1.65
C SER A 211 -2.93 -10.45 2.66
N LYS A 212 -3.51 -9.30 2.25
CA LYS A 212 -3.84 -8.18 3.13
C LYS A 212 -4.67 -8.62 4.33
N GLN A 213 -5.79 -9.31 4.09
CA GLN A 213 -6.70 -9.76 5.15
C GLN A 213 -6.03 -10.77 6.09
N ILE A 214 -5.22 -11.68 5.54
CA ILE A 214 -4.45 -12.65 6.34
C ILE A 214 -3.44 -11.91 7.22
N LEU A 215 -2.65 -10.99 6.64
CA LEU A 215 -1.62 -10.25 7.36
C LEU A 215 -2.22 -9.28 8.39
N ASP A 216 -3.35 -8.65 8.09
CA ASP A 216 -4.08 -7.81 9.05
C ASP A 216 -4.48 -8.62 10.29
N ARG A 217 -5.04 -9.82 10.11
CA ARG A 217 -5.35 -10.75 11.21
C ARG A 217 -4.10 -11.10 12.01
N ILE A 218 -3.04 -11.55 11.33
CA ILE A 218 -1.78 -11.95 11.97
C ILE A 218 -1.21 -10.78 12.79
N ASN A 219 -1.11 -9.60 12.19
CA ASN A 219 -0.57 -8.40 12.83
C ASN A 219 -1.39 -8.00 14.06
N ASN A 220 -2.71 -8.05 13.98
CA ASN A 220 -3.59 -7.77 15.13
C ASN A 220 -3.39 -8.79 16.25
N ASN A 221 -3.29 -10.08 15.93
CA ASN A 221 -3.07 -11.14 16.92
C ASN A 221 -1.71 -11.03 17.61
N ILE A 222 -0.66 -10.66 16.85
CA ILE A 222 0.66 -10.37 17.40
C ILE A 222 0.58 -9.16 18.34
N ARG A 223 0.04 -8.03 17.90
CA ARG A 223 -0.07 -6.80 18.72
C ARG A 223 -0.85 -7.01 20.01
N ALA A 224 -1.88 -7.84 19.99
CA ALA A 224 -2.65 -8.16 21.19
C ALA A 224 -1.82 -8.93 22.23
N LYS A 225 -0.78 -9.66 21.79
CA LYS A 225 0.08 -10.50 22.63
C LYS A 225 1.41 -9.84 22.99
N ILE A 226 1.95 -8.99 22.12
CA ILE A 226 3.21 -8.29 22.34
C ILE A 226 2.98 -6.81 22.65
N SER A 227 3.54 -6.34 23.76
CA SER A 227 3.36 -4.95 24.19
C SER A 227 4.33 -4.00 23.47
N VAL A 228 4.29 -3.86 22.13
CA VAL A 228 5.22 -3.01 21.33
C VAL A 228 4.62 -1.68 20.89
N ASN A 229 5.47 -0.67 20.67
CA ASN A 229 5.05 0.64 20.15
C ASN A 229 5.05 0.67 18.61
N GLN A 230 4.20 -0.15 17.98
CA GLN A 230 3.95 0.00 16.55
C GLN A 230 2.86 1.07 16.34
N TRP A 231 3.25 2.21 15.80
CA TRP A 231 2.34 3.31 15.52
C TRP A 231 1.66 3.12 14.16
N ARG A 232 0.38 3.51 14.10
CA ARG A 232 -0.44 3.47 12.86
C ARG A 232 -1.05 4.81 12.49
N ASN A 233 -0.87 5.82 13.34
CA ASN A 233 -1.31 7.20 13.09
C ASN A 233 -0.61 8.17 14.05
N THR A 234 -0.68 9.47 13.74
CA THR A 234 -0.11 10.54 14.56
C THR A 234 -0.60 10.51 16.01
N ALA A 235 -1.88 10.20 16.25
CA ALA A 235 -2.44 10.13 17.60
C ALA A 235 -1.74 9.07 18.46
N SER A 236 -1.39 7.91 17.89
CA SER A 236 -0.68 6.84 18.60
C SER A 236 0.75 7.25 18.98
N VAL A 237 1.44 8.02 18.13
CA VAL A 237 2.77 8.58 18.43
C VAL A 237 2.69 9.62 19.55
N LEU A 238 1.72 10.53 19.47
CA LEU A 238 1.51 11.57 20.49
C LEU A 238 1.13 10.97 21.84
N LYS A 239 0.29 9.92 21.87
CA LYS A 239 -0.05 9.20 23.10
C LYS A 239 1.20 8.61 23.75
N TRP A 240 2.05 7.96 22.97
CA TRP A 240 3.32 7.42 23.45
C TRP A 240 4.24 8.54 23.98
N PHE A 241 4.45 9.61 23.21
CA PHE A 241 5.31 10.72 23.58
C PHE A 241 4.83 11.40 24.88
N ASN A 242 3.52 11.67 25.00
CA ASN A 242 2.95 12.31 26.18
C ASN A 242 3.10 11.44 27.43
N GLY A 243 3.06 10.11 27.29
CA GLY A 243 3.28 9.15 28.37
C GLY A 243 4.72 9.05 28.89
N LEU A 244 5.70 9.69 28.23
CA LEU A 244 7.08 9.71 28.70
C LEU A 244 7.24 10.62 29.93
N ASN A 245 7.89 10.11 30.97
CA ASN A 245 8.22 10.85 32.19
C ASN A 245 9.54 11.63 32.03
N GLU A 246 9.69 12.72 32.78
CA GLU A 246 10.93 13.51 32.85
C GLU A 246 11.55 13.85 31.48
N LYS A 247 10.71 14.29 30.53
CA LYS A 247 11.09 14.52 29.11
C LYS A 247 12.35 15.37 28.91
N SER A 248 12.64 16.28 29.84
CA SER A 248 13.85 17.12 29.84
C SER A 248 15.15 16.35 30.07
N LYS A 249 15.09 15.12 30.60
CA LYS A 249 16.23 14.21 30.81
C LYS A 249 16.32 13.12 29.75
N LEU A 250 15.45 13.14 28.74
CA LEU A 250 15.42 12.14 27.68
C LEU A 250 16.20 12.62 26.47
N THR A 251 16.98 11.71 25.87
CA THR A 251 17.55 11.92 24.54
C THR A 251 16.72 11.12 23.54
N PHE A 252 16.24 11.82 22.50
CA PHE A 252 15.49 11.22 21.41
C PHE A 252 16.42 10.87 20.26
N LEU A 253 16.19 9.70 19.67
CA LEU A 253 16.86 9.28 18.48
C LEU A 253 15.83 8.98 17.39
N ILE A 254 15.99 9.67 16.27
CA ILE A 254 15.19 9.46 15.06
C ILE A 254 16.04 8.63 14.09
N PHE A 255 15.43 7.61 13.51
CA PHE A 255 16.06 6.81 12.46
C PHE A 255 15.03 6.45 11.38
N ASP A 256 15.54 6.17 10.19
CA ASP A 256 14.74 5.81 9.02
C ASP A 256 15.34 4.53 8.40
N ILE A 257 14.48 3.61 7.96
CA ILE A 257 14.91 2.39 7.28
C ILE A 257 15.02 2.66 5.78
N VAL A 258 16.26 2.70 5.30
CA VAL A 258 16.57 2.97 3.88
C VAL A 258 15.90 1.95 2.98
N ASP A 259 15.13 2.44 2.00
CA ASP A 259 14.44 1.63 0.99
C ASP A 259 13.60 0.48 1.59
N PHE A 260 12.91 0.73 2.72
CA PHE A 260 12.26 -0.30 3.54
C PHE A 260 11.43 -1.34 2.77
N TYR A 261 10.59 -0.91 1.83
CA TYR A 261 9.77 -1.84 1.03
C TYR A 261 10.68 -2.70 0.11
N PRO A 262 11.49 -2.12 -0.79
CA PRO A 262 12.43 -2.88 -1.60
C PRO A 262 13.44 -3.74 -0.85
N SER A 263 13.81 -3.39 0.40
CA SER A 263 14.81 -4.10 1.19
C SER A 263 14.25 -5.34 1.90
N ILE A 264 12.92 -5.48 2.03
CA ILE A 264 12.34 -6.73 2.55
C ILE A 264 12.66 -7.85 1.56
N SER A 265 13.47 -8.81 2.01
CA SER A 265 13.83 -10.01 1.26
C SER A 265 12.82 -11.14 1.46
N GLU A 266 12.88 -12.13 0.57
CA GLU A 266 12.09 -13.35 0.67
C GLU A 266 12.34 -14.06 2.00
N ASP A 267 13.62 -14.18 2.39
CA ASP A 267 14.09 -14.84 3.61
C ASP A 267 13.66 -14.08 4.86
N LEU A 268 13.78 -12.75 4.87
CA LEU A 268 13.30 -11.93 5.99
C LEU A 268 11.79 -12.14 6.20
N LEU A 269 11.01 -12.11 5.12
CA LEU A 269 9.57 -12.32 5.25
C LEU A 269 9.24 -13.73 5.74
N SER A 270 9.95 -14.76 5.25
CA SER A 270 9.81 -16.14 5.71
C SER A 270 10.15 -16.29 7.20
N LYS A 271 11.22 -15.62 7.67
CA LYS A 271 11.58 -15.54 9.10
C LYS A 271 10.49 -14.86 9.93
N CYS A 272 9.97 -13.72 9.46
CA CYS A 272 8.89 -12.99 10.13
C CYS A 272 7.62 -13.85 10.24
N LEU A 273 7.24 -14.58 9.18
CA LEU A 273 6.08 -15.47 9.19
C LEU A 273 6.28 -16.69 10.10
N THR A 274 7.50 -17.24 10.14
CA THR A 274 7.84 -18.33 11.07
C THR A 274 7.73 -17.86 12.52
N TRP A 275 8.23 -16.66 12.82
CA TRP A 275 8.04 -16.02 14.12
C TRP A 275 6.55 -15.76 14.41
N ALA A 276 5.79 -15.28 13.43
CA ALA A 276 4.36 -15.01 13.57
C ALA A 276 3.52 -16.26 13.89
N LYS A 277 3.94 -17.46 13.43
CA LYS A 277 3.30 -18.75 13.79
C LYS A 277 3.27 -19.01 15.30
N THR A 278 4.09 -18.33 16.10
CA THR A 278 4.05 -18.42 17.56
C THR A 278 2.87 -17.65 18.19
N TYR A 279 2.25 -16.75 17.42
CA TYR A 279 1.15 -15.88 17.87
C TYR A 279 -0.16 -16.11 17.11
N ASP A 280 -0.14 -16.63 15.89
CA ASP A 280 -1.31 -16.92 15.07
C ASP A 280 -1.20 -18.30 14.40
N ASN A 281 -2.34 -18.95 14.15
CA ASN A 281 -2.36 -20.17 13.36
C ASN A 281 -2.32 -19.83 11.85
N ILE A 282 -1.11 -19.77 11.29
CA ILE A 282 -0.89 -19.50 9.86
C ILE A 282 -0.84 -20.82 9.11
N ARG A 283 -1.91 -21.10 8.35
CA ARG A 283 -2.01 -22.30 7.50
C ARG A 283 -1.03 -22.23 6.33
N ASP A 284 -0.63 -23.38 5.80
CA ASP A 284 0.30 -23.43 4.67
C ASP A 284 -0.26 -22.76 3.41
N ILE A 285 -1.57 -22.88 3.16
CA ILE A 285 -2.21 -22.17 2.05
C ILE A 285 -2.24 -20.64 2.24
N GLU A 286 -2.33 -20.17 3.48
CA GLU A 286 -2.25 -18.74 3.80
C GLU A 286 -0.83 -18.23 3.61
N TYR A 287 0.16 -19.01 4.05
CA TYR A 287 1.57 -18.74 3.79
C TYR A 287 1.85 -18.68 2.28
N ALA A 288 1.34 -19.63 1.50
CA ALA A 288 1.48 -19.65 0.05
C ALA A 288 0.82 -18.42 -0.62
N ALA A 289 -0.41 -18.06 -0.23
CA ALA A 289 -1.10 -16.87 -0.76
C ALA A 289 -0.35 -15.57 -0.46
N ILE A 290 0.19 -15.48 0.76
CA ILE A 290 1.15 -14.46 1.19
C ILE A 290 2.34 -14.50 0.20
N LYS A 291 3.16 -15.54 0.13
CA LYS A 291 4.34 -15.56 -0.77
C LYS A 291 4.00 -15.23 -2.23
N HIS A 292 2.91 -15.76 -2.76
CA HIS A 292 2.47 -15.55 -4.13
C HIS A 292 2.09 -14.09 -4.41
N ALA A 293 1.50 -13.37 -3.46
CA ALA A 293 1.21 -11.94 -3.62
C ALA A 293 2.46 -11.07 -3.85
N ARG A 294 3.67 -11.61 -3.61
CA ARG A 294 4.96 -10.95 -3.89
C ARG A 294 5.62 -11.40 -5.20
N ARG A 295 5.02 -12.32 -5.97
CA ARG A 295 5.44 -12.60 -7.34
C ARG A 295 4.94 -11.46 -8.23
N SER A 296 5.69 -10.37 -8.23
CA SER A 296 5.29 -9.12 -8.88
C SER A 296 5.91 -8.99 -10.25
N LEU A 297 5.08 -8.66 -11.23
CA LEU A 297 5.52 -8.25 -12.56
C LEU A 297 5.46 -6.74 -12.70
N LEU A 298 6.38 -6.19 -13.47
CA LEU A 298 6.37 -4.82 -13.93
C LEU A 298 6.24 -4.85 -15.46
N TYR A 299 5.36 -4.04 -16.03
CA TYR A 299 5.19 -3.97 -17.48
C TYR A 299 5.73 -2.65 -18.00
N ASP A 300 6.41 -2.65 -19.15
CA ASP A 300 6.75 -1.41 -19.84
C ASP A 300 5.58 -0.92 -20.71
N ASN A 301 5.76 0.22 -21.38
CA ASN A 301 4.75 0.79 -22.28
C ASN A 301 4.44 -0.08 -23.50
N LYS A 302 5.23 -1.11 -23.79
CA LYS A 302 5.01 -2.07 -24.88
C LYS A 302 4.30 -3.35 -24.40
N GLY A 303 4.04 -3.47 -23.09
CA GLY A 303 3.50 -4.69 -22.50
C GLY A 303 4.54 -5.78 -22.25
N THR A 304 5.84 -5.47 -22.32
CA THR A 304 6.89 -6.43 -21.99
C THR A 304 6.93 -6.65 -20.48
N PRO A 305 6.95 -7.89 -19.97
CA PRO A 305 7.07 -8.15 -18.54
C PRO A 305 8.53 -8.05 -18.05
N TRP A 306 8.68 -7.56 -16.83
CA TRP A 306 9.95 -7.37 -16.13
C TRP A 306 9.83 -7.87 -14.70
N VAL A 307 10.91 -8.44 -14.18
CA VAL A 307 11.03 -8.97 -12.81
C VAL A 307 12.23 -8.37 -12.10
N LYS A 308 12.15 -8.24 -10.78
CA LYS A 308 13.24 -7.68 -9.99
C LYS A 308 14.50 -8.52 -10.16
N ARG A 309 15.65 -7.86 -10.34
CA ARG A 309 16.95 -8.53 -10.43
C ARG A 309 17.23 -9.28 -9.14
N GLU A 310 17.85 -10.46 -9.29
CA GLU A 310 18.33 -11.29 -8.16
C GLU A 310 17.23 -11.72 -7.17
N ALA A 311 15.96 -11.53 -7.53
CA ALA A 311 14.84 -11.99 -6.72
C ALA A 311 14.61 -13.49 -6.93
N TYR A 312 14.62 -14.26 -5.83
CA TYR A 312 14.14 -15.64 -5.85
C TYR A 312 12.63 -15.65 -6.15
N LYS A 313 12.21 -16.44 -7.15
CA LYS A 313 10.81 -16.54 -7.59
C LYS A 313 10.11 -15.18 -7.77
N GLU A 314 10.75 -14.25 -8.48
CA GLU A 314 10.16 -12.93 -8.82
C GLU A 314 9.66 -12.13 -7.60
N PHE A 315 10.25 -12.39 -6.43
CA PHE A 315 9.85 -11.77 -5.17
C PHE A 315 10.12 -10.26 -5.17
N ASP A 316 9.08 -9.47 -4.97
CA ASP A 316 9.17 -8.03 -4.75
C ASP A 316 8.05 -7.53 -3.85
N VAL A 317 8.41 -6.69 -2.87
CA VAL A 317 7.46 -5.94 -2.05
C VAL A 317 7.32 -4.54 -2.67
N SER A 318 6.42 -4.44 -3.65
CA SER A 318 6.22 -3.19 -4.38
C SER A 318 5.49 -2.14 -3.54
N MET A 319 5.99 -0.89 -3.59
CA MET A 319 5.31 0.24 -2.95
C MET A 319 3.94 0.42 -3.59
N GLY A 320 2.89 0.43 -2.76
CA GLY A 320 1.51 0.58 -3.22
C GLY A 320 0.79 -0.73 -3.57
N ALA A 321 1.41 -1.90 -3.37
CA ALA A 321 0.71 -3.19 -3.38
C ALA A 321 -0.48 -3.21 -2.40
N PHE A 322 -1.47 -4.07 -2.63
CA PHE A 322 -2.69 -4.13 -1.80
C PHE A 322 -2.42 -4.44 -0.32
N ASP A 323 -1.42 -5.28 -0.07
CA ASP A 323 -0.95 -5.79 1.23
C ASP A 323 0.42 -5.24 1.64
N GLY A 324 1.01 -4.34 0.85
CA GLY A 324 2.35 -3.80 1.14
C GLY A 324 2.40 -3.10 2.49
N ALA A 325 1.25 -2.58 2.96
CA ALA A 325 1.19 -1.97 4.27
C ALA A 325 1.36 -2.98 5.40
N GLU A 326 0.62 -4.07 5.29
CA GLU A 326 0.50 -5.12 6.28
C GLU A 326 1.78 -5.98 6.34
N VAL A 327 2.46 -6.18 5.21
CA VAL A 327 3.80 -6.82 5.18
C VAL A 327 4.81 -6.00 5.98
N CYS A 328 4.88 -4.69 5.73
CA CYS A 328 5.77 -3.80 6.47
C CYS A 328 5.39 -3.68 7.95
N GLU A 329 4.10 -3.74 8.30
CA GLU A 329 3.68 -3.81 9.69
C GLU A 329 4.17 -5.12 10.35
N LEU A 330 4.07 -6.27 9.67
CA LEU A 330 4.60 -7.54 10.18
C LEU A 330 6.11 -7.47 10.43
N VAL A 331 6.87 -7.00 9.44
CA VAL A 331 8.33 -6.83 9.54
C VAL A 331 8.67 -5.81 10.63
N GLY A 332 7.92 -4.72 10.75
CA GLY A 332 8.10 -3.72 11.81
C GLY A 332 7.85 -4.30 13.21
N LEU A 333 6.86 -5.18 13.39
CA LEU A 333 6.63 -5.89 14.65
C LEU A 333 7.81 -6.80 14.99
N PHE A 334 8.34 -7.51 14.00
CA PHE A 334 9.52 -8.37 14.16
C PHE A 334 10.76 -7.55 14.54
N ILE A 335 11.03 -6.44 13.84
CA ILE A 335 12.13 -5.52 14.16
C ILE A 335 11.98 -4.98 15.58
N LEU A 336 10.78 -4.53 15.98
CA LEU A 336 10.55 -4.03 17.35
C LEU A 336 10.78 -5.12 18.41
N ASN A 337 10.42 -6.37 18.13
CA ASN A 337 10.70 -7.50 19.00
C ASN A 337 12.21 -7.72 19.15
N GLU A 338 12.95 -7.72 18.04
CA GLU A 338 14.41 -7.89 18.05
C GLU A 338 15.13 -6.72 18.74
N LEU A 339 14.74 -5.48 18.43
CA LEU A 339 15.36 -4.27 18.99
C LEU A 339 15.21 -4.21 20.51
N ARG A 340 14.10 -4.70 21.08
CA ARG A 340 13.95 -4.78 22.55
C ARG A 340 15.01 -5.63 23.22
N THR A 341 15.42 -6.71 22.56
CA THR A 341 16.42 -7.62 23.12
C THR A 341 17.84 -7.13 22.90
N LYS A 342 18.07 -6.29 21.87
CA LYS A 342 19.41 -5.89 21.40
C LYS A 342 19.81 -4.48 21.78
N LEU A 343 18.84 -3.56 21.91
CA LEU A 343 19.08 -2.16 22.27
C LEU A 343 18.78 -1.93 23.75
N ASN A 344 19.72 -1.30 24.45
CA ASN A 344 19.48 -0.77 25.79
C ASN A 344 18.82 0.61 25.69
N VAL A 345 17.58 0.63 25.20
CA VAL A 345 16.73 1.82 25.06
C VAL A 345 15.54 1.68 25.99
N ASP A 346 15.11 2.78 26.61
CA ASP A 346 13.96 2.75 27.53
C ASP A 346 12.66 2.49 26.78
N SER A 347 12.57 3.02 25.55
CA SER A 347 11.44 2.80 24.67
C SER A 347 11.84 3.03 23.22
N VAL A 348 11.30 2.19 22.34
CA VAL A 348 11.41 2.32 20.88
C VAL A 348 10.06 2.06 20.25
N GLY A 349 9.78 2.76 19.16
CA GLY A 349 8.61 2.54 18.32
C GLY A 349 8.91 2.79 16.84
N LEU A 350 8.03 2.27 15.99
CA LEU A 350 8.09 2.40 14.54
C LEU A 350 6.74 2.81 13.98
N TYR A 351 6.74 3.74 13.02
CA TYR A 351 5.67 3.97 12.06
C TYR A 351 6.21 3.60 10.69
N ARG A 352 5.93 2.37 10.23
CA ARG A 352 6.53 1.84 8.99
C ARG A 352 8.07 1.93 9.04
N ASP A 353 8.68 2.67 8.13
CA ASP A 353 10.12 2.95 8.02
C ASP A 353 10.63 3.98 9.04
N ASP A 354 9.77 4.89 9.51
CA ASP A 354 10.12 5.94 10.48
C ASP A 354 10.20 5.36 11.90
N GLY A 355 11.37 5.49 12.53
CA GLY A 355 11.64 5.01 13.87
C GLY A 355 12.01 6.11 14.86
N LEU A 356 11.55 5.95 16.10
CA LEU A 356 11.88 6.84 17.21
C LEU A 356 12.17 6.04 18.47
N ALA A 357 13.32 6.31 19.07
CA ALA A 357 13.79 5.69 20.31
C ALA A 357 14.14 6.74 21.36
N VAL A 358 14.09 6.32 22.62
CA VAL A 358 14.37 7.14 23.80
C VAL A 358 15.40 6.45 24.68
N MET A 359 16.34 7.24 25.18
CA MET A 359 17.34 6.82 26.14
C MET A 359 17.45 7.85 27.27
N GLN A 360 17.65 7.40 28.51
CA GLN A 360 17.98 8.28 29.62
C GLN A 360 19.33 8.95 29.37
N SER A 361 19.32 10.29 29.38
CA SER A 361 20.56 11.04 29.38
C SER A 361 21.26 10.87 30.74
N HIS A 362 22.53 10.47 30.71
CA HIS A 362 23.42 10.70 31.84
C HIS A 362 24.04 12.08 31.62
N SER A 363 23.50 13.09 32.31
CA SER A 363 23.96 14.50 32.39
C SER A 363 24.29 15.23 31.08
N GLY A 364 23.50 16.28 30.80
CA GLY A 364 23.65 17.16 29.65
C GLY A 364 24.91 18.03 29.67
N SER A 365 25.90 17.64 28.88
CA SER A 365 26.86 18.56 28.24
C SER A 365 27.51 17.98 26.98
N GLU A 366 27.18 16.75 26.55
CA GLU A 366 27.82 16.07 25.41
C GLU A 366 26.91 15.92 24.16
N ALA A 367 25.70 16.49 24.17
CA ALA A 367 24.73 16.32 23.08
C ALA A 367 24.83 17.38 21.94
N ASP A 368 25.50 18.51 22.16
CA ASP A 368 25.36 19.70 21.28
C ASP A 368 26.53 20.03 20.33
N HIS A 369 27.52 19.15 20.16
CA HIS A 369 28.60 19.40 19.18
C HIS A 369 28.97 18.16 18.34
N PRO A 370 28.46 18.04 17.10
CA PRO A 370 28.99 17.11 16.13
C PRO A 370 30.05 17.82 15.29
N GLU A 371 31.27 18.00 15.81
CA GLU A 371 32.55 18.02 15.09
C GLU A 371 33.67 18.63 15.94
N ARG A 372 34.87 18.02 15.86
CA ARG A 372 36.15 18.42 16.46
C ARG A 372 36.33 18.16 17.96
N ARG A 373 36.85 16.98 18.29
CA ARG A 373 38.24 16.78 18.76
C ARG A 373 38.42 15.39 19.34
N SER A 374 39.52 14.75 18.93
CA SER A 374 40.01 13.50 19.49
C SER A 374 40.52 13.69 20.92
N SER A 375 40.37 12.61 21.68
CA SER A 375 40.99 12.26 22.98
C SER A 375 40.21 12.59 24.27
N LYS A 376 40.07 11.53 25.08
CA LYS A 376 39.41 11.35 26.41
C LYS A 376 37.87 11.21 26.41
N HIS A 377 37.22 10.24 27.07
CA HIS A 377 37.44 8.80 27.20
C HIS A 377 36.09 8.15 27.62
N SER A 378 35.72 7.07 26.93
CA SER A 378 35.04 5.84 27.42
C SER A 378 33.51 5.64 27.49
N LYS A 379 32.61 6.61 27.27
CA LYS A 379 31.14 6.30 27.24
C LYS A 379 30.39 6.67 25.97
N LEU A 380 30.76 7.76 25.28
CA LEU A 380 30.15 8.10 23.98
C LEU A 380 30.54 7.14 22.83
N ALA A 381 31.76 6.60 22.89
CA ALA A 381 32.24 5.59 21.94
C ALA A 381 31.41 4.30 22.00
N ASP A 382 30.86 3.99 23.18
CA ASP A 382 30.08 2.78 23.42
C ASP A 382 28.67 2.91 22.84
N SER A 383 28.02 4.08 22.96
CA SER A 383 26.73 4.33 22.29
C SER A 383 26.85 4.33 20.76
N LYS A 384 27.91 4.93 20.18
CA LYS A 384 28.18 4.92 18.73
C LYS A 384 28.59 3.54 18.21
N SER A 385 29.35 2.78 19.00
CA SER A 385 29.73 1.39 18.69
C SER A 385 28.50 0.48 18.71
N ARG A 386 27.67 0.59 19.75
CA ARG A 386 26.40 -0.15 19.88
C ARG A 386 25.39 0.24 18.81
N TRP A 387 25.38 1.51 18.37
CA TRP A 387 24.58 1.95 17.23
C TRP A 387 25.14 1.52 15.89
N LYS A 388 26.46 1.47 15.71
CA LYS A 388 27.07 0.89 14.51
C LYS A 388 26.79 -0.61 14.44
N GLN A 389 26.78 -1.30 15.59
CA GLN A 389 26.32 -2.69 15.70
C GLN A 389 24.82 -2.82 15.42
N ALA A 390 23.96 -2.00 16.02
CA ALA A 390 22.52 -2.06 15.80
C ALA A 390 22.14 -1.69 14.37
N LYS A 391 22.82 -0.70 13.76
CA LYS A 391 22.67 -0.32 12.36
C LYS A 391 23.19 -1.42 11.43
N ASN A 392 24.38 -1.96 11.67
CA ASN A 392 24.88 -3.12 10.92
C ASN A 392 23.99 -4.35 11.09
N GLN A 393 23.34 -4.50 12.24
CA GLN A 393 22.39 -5.58 12.51
C GLN A 393 21.03 -5.33 11.86
N LEU A 394 20.51 -4.11 11.87
CA LEU A 394 19.33 -3.69 11.10
C LEU A 394 19.59 -3.92 9.60
N THR A 395 20.75 -3.54 9.08
CA THR A 395 21.22 -3.83 7.71
C THR A 395 21.57 -5.30 7.48
N SER A 396 21.61 -6.14 8.52
CA SER A 396 21.72 -7.60 8.37
C SER A 396 20.36 -8.30 8.50
N LEU A 397 19.36 -7.59 9.03
CA LEU A 397 17.98 -8.05 9.17
C LEU A 397 17.15 -7.68 7.94
N THR A 398 17.37 -6.49 7.37
CA THR A 398 16.90 -6.05 6.04
C THR A 398 17.98 -6.29 5.02
#